data_AF-A0A0K1PIN7-F1
#
_entry.id   AF-A0A0K1PIN7-F1
#
_cell.length_a   1.000
_cell.length_b   1.000
_cell.length_c   1.000
_cell.angle_alpha   90.00
_cell.angle_beta   90.00
_cell.angle_gamma   90.00
#
_symmetry.space_group_name_H-M   'P 1'
#
loop_
_entity.id
_entity.type
_entity.pdbx_description
1 polymer ?
#
loop_
_entity_poly.entity_id
_entity_poly.type
_entity_poly.pdbx_seq_one_letter_code
_entity_poly.pdbx_strand_id
1 'polypeptide(L)'
;MEYVADLMRALKYRTGVSNKALMVEWDLPKNVVGEIVTEASRIVRAELTDHDRVISKITVALDRVIDDAIASGDNASVVKAAQVWAQVSGAGAPQRVELHQDLAALSPEQLAARKAELLARLTAKPADPPFEVIEVKALPPGGEE
;
A
#
# COMPACT_ATOMS: atom_id res chain seq x y z
N MET A 1 -16.17 12.69 14.44
CA MET A 1 -14.84 12.08 14.18
C MET A 1 -14.87 10.57 14.37
N GLU A 2 -15.36 10.06 15.52
CA GLU A 2 -15.42 8.61 15.82
C GLU A 2 -16.11 7.78 14.73
N TYR A 3 -17.24 8.24 14.20
CA TYR A 3 -17.93 7.57 13.10
C TYR A 3 -17.06 7.36 11.84
N VAL A 4 -16.24 8.34 11.47
CA VAL A 4 -15.32 8.21 10.32
C VAL A 4 -14.19 7.23 10.64
N ALA A 5 -13.68 7.26 11.87
CA ALA A 5 -12.70 6.29 12.33
C ALA A 5 -13.26 4.86 12.27
N ASP A 6 -14.52 4.64 12.67
CA ASP A 6 -15.19 3.33 12.55
C ASP A 6 -15.35 2.87 11.10
N LEU A 7 -15.72 3.77 10.19
CA LEU A 7 -15.74 3.46 8.77
C LEU A 7 -14.36 3.04 8.24
N MET A 8 -13.30 3.70 8.70
CA MET A 8 -11.91 3.35 8.35
C MET A 8 -11.50 2.01 8.97
N ARG A 9 -11.80 1.77 10.25
CA ARG A 9 -11.54 0.49 10.94
C ARG A 9 -12.21 -0.69 10.25
N ALA A 10 -13.43 -0.48 9.73
CA ALA A 10 -14.22 -1.46 8.98
C ALA A 10 -13.84 -1.56 7.50
N LEU A 11 -12.86 -0.81 7.01
CA LEU A 11 -12.44 -0.74 5.60
C LEU A 11 -13.59 -0.33 4.65
N LYS A 12 -14.55 0.46 5.13
CA LYS A 12 -15.70 0.97 4.36
C LYS A 12 -15.51 2.40 3.87
N TYR A 13 -14.55 3.13 4.45
CA TYR A 13 -14.23 4.48 4.05
C TYR A 13 -13.49 4.51 2.70
N ARG A 14 -13.97 5.33 1.77
CA ARG A 14 -13.36 5.57 0.45
C ARG A 14 -13.11 7.06 0.25
N THR A 15 -11.84 7.42 0.06
CA THR A 15 -11.45 8.81 -0.20
C THR A 15 -12.21 9.37 -1.40
N GLY A 16 -12.80 10.56 -1.25
CA GLY A 16 -13.57 11.22 -2.31
C GLY A 16 -15.01 10.72 -2.48
N VAL A 17 -15.31 9.43 -2.26
CA VAL A 17 -16.70 8.91 -2.27
C VAL A 17 -17.36 9.15 -0.92
N SER A 18 -16.78 8.63 0.16
CA SER A 18 -17.27 8.84 1.52
C SER A 18 -17.26 10.33 1.87
N ASN A 19 -16.27 11.11 1.42
CA ASN A 19 -16.23 12.55 1.69
C ASN A 19 -17.43 13.30 1.09
N LYS A 20 -17.79 12.97 -0.15
CA LYS A 20 -18.97 13.57 -0.79
C LYS A 20 -20.25 13.19 -0.05
N ALA A 21 -20.37 11.92 0.37
CA ALA A 21 -21.52 11.47 1.14
C ALA A 21 -21.61 12.19 2.49
N LEU A 22 -20.51 12.29 3.23
CA LEU A 22 -20.45 12.95 4.54
C LEU A 22 -20.72 14.46 4.44
N MET A 23 -20.28 15.13 3.38
CA MET A 23 -20.61 16.53 3.14
C MET A 23 -22.12 16.75 3.00
N VAL A 24 -22.81 15.86 2.28
CA VAL A 24 -24.26 15.93 2.08
C VAL A 24 -25.02 15.52 3.34
N GLU A 25 -24.61 14.43 3.98
CA GLU A 25 -25.29 13.88 5.15
C GLU A 25 -25.22 14.81 6.36
N TRP A 26 -24.09 15.48 6.55
CA TRP A 26 -23.86 16.34 7.71
C TRP A 26 -24.04 17.82 7.42
N ASP A 27 -24.34 18.17 6.16
CA ASP A 27 -24.44 19.56 5.67
C ASP A 27 -23.19 20.38 6.03
N LEU A 28 -22.01 19.81 5.78
CA LEU A 28 -20.72 20.41 6.13
C LEU A 28 -19.89 20.74 4.88
N PRO A 29 -19.14 21.85 4.89
CA PRO A 29 -18.26 22.21 3.81
C PRO A 29 -17.05 21.26 3.75
N LYS A 30 -16.47 21.17 2.54
CA LYS A 30 -15.38 20.22 2.22
C LYS A 30 -14.17 20.32 3.16
N ASN A 31 -13.80 21.54 3.57
CA ASN A 31 -12.66 21.77 4.46
C ASN A 31 -12.89 21.12 5.83
N VAL A 32 -14.08 21.30 6.41
CA VAL A 32 -14.43 20.72 7.72
C VAL A 32 -14.46 19.20 7.67
N VAL A 33 -15.05 18.63 6.61
CA VAL A 33 -15.02 17.17 6.40
C VAL A 33 -13.57 16.68 6.23
N GLY A 34 -12.72 17.44 5.54
CA GLY A 34 -11.29 17.14 5.40
C GLY A 34 -10.54 17.09 6.72
N GLU A 35 -10.81 18.04 7.62
CA GLU A 35 -10.22 18.08 8.97
C GLU A 35 -10.66 16.86 9.80
N ILE A 36 -11.97 16.55 9.80
CA ILE A 36 -12.53 15.38 10.50
C ILE A 36 -11.89 14.07 10.00
N VAL A 37 -11.75 13.92 8.69
CA VAL A 37 -11.12 12.76 8.06
C VAL A 37 -9.65 12.64 8.44
N THR A 38 -8.93 13.76 8.47
CA THR A 38 -7.51 13.79 8.82
C THR A 38 -7.31 13.33 10.25
N GLU A 39 -8.11 13.85 11.18
CA GLU A 39 -8.02 13.48 12.58
C GLU A 39 -8.46 12.02 12.83
N ALA A 40 -9.53 11.56 12.16
CA ALA A 40 -9.92 10.15 12.19
C ALA A 40 -8.80 9.24 11.66
N SER A 41 -8.10 9.64 10.60
CA SER A 41 -6.95 8.89 10.08
C SER A 41 -5.81 8.84 11.09
N ARG A 42 -5.54 9.94 11.81
CA ARG A 42 -4.51 10.00 12.86
C ARG A 42 -4.81 9.02 13.99
N ILE A 43 -6.05 9.00 14.48
CA ILE A 43 -6.53 8.06 15.51
C ILE A 43 -6.35 6.62 15.04
N VAL A 44 -6.88 6.27 13.87
CA VAL A 44 -6.80 4.90 13.35
C VAL A 44 -5.35 4.47 13.13
N ARG A 45 -4.46 5.36 12.66
CA ARG A 45 -3.02 5.04 12.52
C ARG A 45 -2.35 4.78 13.86
N ALA A 46 -2.70 5.52 14.91
CA ALA A 46 -2.16 5.31 16.25
C ALA A 46 -2.58 3.96 16.85
N GLU A 47 -3.72 3.39 16.42
CA GLU A 47 -4.21 2.07 16.83
C GLU A 47 -3.52 0.90 16.10
N LEU A 48 -2.76 1.18 15.03
CA LEU A 48 -2.05 0.17 14.25
C LEU A 48 -0.70 -0.17 14.91
N THR A 49 -0.77 -0.77 16.10
CA THR A 49 0.41 -1.22 16.85
C THR A 49 0.77 -2.69 16.61
N ASP A 50 -0.17 -3.48 16.08
CA ASP A 50 -0.03 -4.90 15.78
C ASP A 50 0.20 -5.12 14.29
N HIS A 51 1.40 -5.61 13.96
CA HIS A 51 1.86 -5.79 12.59
C HIS A 51 1.01 -6.81 11.81
N ASP A 52 0.62 -7.92 12.42
CA ASP A 52 -0.11 -9.01 11.74
C ASP A 52 -1.56 -8.61 11.43
N ARG A 53 -2.15 -7.84 12.35
CA ARG A 53 -3.48 -7.26 12.16
C ARG A 53 -3.49 -6.19 11.06
N VAL A 54 -2.39 -5.44 10.92
CA VAL A 54 -2.19 -4.44 9.86
C VAL A 54 -2.06 -5.12 8.49
N ILE A 55 -1.21 -6.15 8.37
CA ILE A 55 -1.04 -6.94 7.14
C ILE A 55 -2.39 -7.45 6.64
N SER A 56 -3.15 -8.12 7.52
CA SER A 56 -4.46 -8.69 7.15
C SER A 56 -5.45 -7.63 6.64
N LYS A 57 -5.46 -6.44 7.27
CA LYS A 57 -6.31 -5.32 6.82
C LYS A 57 -5.86 -4.74 5.48
N ILE A 58 -4.55 -4.63 5.25
CA ILE A 58 -4.00 -4.14 3.99
C ILE A 58 -4.32 -5.10 2.85
N THR A 59 -4.20 -6.41 3.06
CA THR A 59 -4.55 -7.42 2.05
C THR A 59 -6.01 -7.29 1.59
N VAL A 60 -6.96 -7.21 2.52
CA VAL A 60 -8.39 -7.05 2.19
C VAL A 60 -8.67 -5.72 1.45
N ALA A 61 -7.95 -4.65 1.82
CA ALA A 61 -8.09 -3.37 1.14
C ALA A 61 -7.52 -3.41 -0.29
N LEU A 62 -6.39 -4.10 -0.50
CA LEU A 62 -5.75 -4.24 -1.80
C LEU A 62 -6.56 -5.12 -2.75
N ASP A 63 -7.19 -6.20 -2.28
CA ASP A 63 -8.09 -7.03 -3.10
C ASP A 63 -9.20 -6.18 -3.72
N ARG A 64 -9.84 -5.32 -2.93
CA ARG A 64 -10.89 -4.41 -3.43
C ARG A 64 -10.35 -3.42 -4.46
N VAL A 65 -9.17 -2.84 -4.23
CA VAL A 65 -8.53 -1.92 -5.18
C VAL A 65 -8.23 -2.62 -6.50
N ILE A 66 -7.78 -3.87 -6.46
CA ILE A 66 -7.52 -4.68 -7.65
C ILE A 66 -8.83 -4.96 -8.40
N ASP A 67 -9.87 -5.39 -7.70
CA ASP A 67 -11.18 -5.67 -8.30
C ASP A 67 -11.77 -4.43 -8.99
N ASP A 68 -11.74 -3.27 -8.33
CA ASP A 68 -12.21 -2.00 -8.90
C ASP A 68 -11.39 -1.60 -10.13
N ALA A 69 -10.06 -1.73 -10.05
CA ALA A 69 -9.16 -1.34 -11.12
C ALA A 69 -9.28 -2.25 -12.35
N ILE A 70 -9.52 -3.55 -12.14
CA ILE A 70 -9.84 -4.50 -13.22
C ILE A 70 -11.17 -4.09 -13.88
N ALA A 71 -12.20 -3.80 -13.08
CA ALA A 71 -13.51 -3.39 -13.60
C ALA A 71 -13.44 -2.09 -14.41
N SER A 72 -12.53 -1.17 -14.07
CA SER A 72 -12.31 0.09 -14.79
C SER A 72 -11.25 0.04 -15.89
N GLY A 73 -10.57 -1.10 -16.08
CA GLY A 73 -9.45 -1.23 -17.04
C GLY A 73 -8.18 -0.45 -16.65
N ASP A 74 -8.04 -0.05 -15.38
CA ASP A 74 -6.88 0.69 -14.87
C ASP A 74 -5.74 -0.27 -14.48
N ASN A 75 -5.02 -0.75 -15.50
CA ASN A 75 -3.90 -1.66 -15.32
C ASN A 75 -2.75 -1.08 -14.46
N ALA A 76 -2.61 0.25 -14.40
CA ALA A 76 -1.56 0.89 -13.61
C ALA A 76 -1.84 0.73 -12.11
N SER A 77 -3.09 0.91 -11.69
CA SER A 77 -3.52 0.69 -10.30
C SER A 77 -3.43 -0.78 -9.90
N VAL A 78 -3.72 -1.73 -10.80
CA VAL A 78 -3.53 -3.17 -10.55
C VAL A 78 -2.06 -3.48 -10.25
N VAL A 79 -1.14 -3.02 -11.09
CA VAL A 79 0.31 -3.27 -10.90
C VAL A 79 0.80 -2.67 -9.58
N LYS A 80 0.36 -1.44 -9.27
CA LYS A 80 0.77 -0.75 -8.04
C LYS A 80 0.22 -1.46 -6.80
N ALA A 81 -1.04 -1.91 -6.84
CA ALA A 81 -1.63 -2.68 -5.73
C ALA A 81 -0.91 -4.02 -5.53
N ALA A 82 -0.58 -4.74 -6.60
CA ALA A 82 0.19 -5.99 -6.53
C ALA A 82 1.61 -5.79 -5.95
N GLN A 83 2.26 -4.66 -6.27
CA GLN A 83 3.57 -4.32 -5.68
C GLN A 83 3.48 -4.08 -4.17
N VAL A 84 2.46 -3.35 -3.72
CA VAL A 84 2.23 -3.13 -2.28
C VAL A 84 1.86 -4.44 -1.58
N TRP A 85 1.04 -5.28 -2.20
CA TRP A 85 0.67 -6.60 -1.65
C TRP A 85 1.88 -7.49 -1.41
N ALA A 86 2.81 -7.49 -2.36
CA ALA A 86 4.04 -8.26 -2.25
C ALA A 86 4.97 -7.70 -1.16
N GLN A 87 5.14 -6.37 -1.08
CA GLN A 87 5.89 -5.74 0.01
C GLN A 87 5.33 -6.09 1.40
N VAL A 88 4.00 -6.14 1.53
CA VAL A 88 3.30 -6.40 2.80
C VAL A 88 3.31 -7.89 3.16
N SER A 89 3.26 -8.80 2.18
CA SER A 89 3.32 -10.25 2.40
C SER A 89 4.74 -10.80 2.54
N GLY A 90 5.77 -9.96 2.35
CA GLY A 90 7.16 -10.39 2.32
C GLY A 90 7.53 -11.23 1.08
N ALA A 91 6.59 -11.42 0.15
CA ALA A 91 6.85 -12.00 -1.15
C ALA A 91 7.50 -10.93 -2.04
N GLY A 92 8.60 -11.22 -2.74
CA GLY A 92 9.18 -10.27 -3.68
C GLY A 92 8.12 -9.79 -4.70
N ALA A 93 7.94 -8.47 -4.84
CA ALA A 93 7.00 -7.90 -5.80
C ALA A 93 7.33 -8.34 -7.24
N PRO A 94 6.31 -8.52 -8.10
CA PRO A 94 6.56 -8.78 -9.51
C PRO A 94 7.43 -7.67 -10.11
N GLN A 95 8.67 -8.01 -10.49
CA GLN A 95 9.58 -7.10 -11.16
C GLN A 95 9.48 -7.29 -12.67
N ARG A 96 9.08 -6.23 -13.38
CA ARG A 96 9.16 -6.21 -14.85
C ARG A 96 10.63 -6.00 -15.24
N VAL A 97 11.21 -7.01 -15.87
CA VAL A 97 12.55 -6.90 -16.48
C VAL A 97 12.36 -6.69 -17.98
N GLU A 98 12.71 -5.51 -18.47
CA GLU A 98 12.74 -5.26 -19.91
C GLU A 98 14.00 -5.90 -20.51
N LEU A 99 13.79 -6.76 -21.50
CA LEU A 99 14.86 -7.44 -22.21
C LEU A 99 15.04 -6.76 -23.56
N HIS A 100 16.10 -5.96 -23.69
CA HIS A 100 16.48 -5.29 -24.94
C HIS A 100 17.24 -6.23 -25.90
N GLN A 101 16.84 -7.50 -25.97
CA GLN A 101 17.41 -8.49 -26.88
C GLN A 101 16.30 -9.37 -27.43
N ASP A 102 16.41 -9.72 -28.71
CA ASP A 102 15.50 -10.65 -29.35
C ASP A 102 15.74 -12.07 -28.81
N LEU A 103 14.85 -12.51 -27.92
CA LEU A 103 14.92 -13.81 -27.27
C LEU A 103 14.83 -14.97 -28.26
N ALA A 104 14.26 -14.74 -29.45
CA ALA A 104 14.17 -15.75 -30.51
C ALA A 104 15.51 -16.01 -31.21
N ALA A 105 16.48 -15.09 -31.07
CA ALA A 105 17.81 -15.22 -31.66
C ALA A 105 18.83 -15.93 -30.75
N LEU A 106 18.45 -16.28 -29.52
CA LEU A 106 19.33 -16.93 -28.55
C LEU A 106 19.32 -18.46 -28.71
N SER A 107 20.49 -19.08 -28.61
CA SER A 107 20.59 -20.54 -28.51
C SER A 107 20.00 -21.03 -27.18
N PRO A 108 19.58 -22.30 -27.08
CA PRO A 108 19.04 -22.87 -25.83
C PRO A 108 19.99 -22.71 -24.63
N GLU A 109 21.31 -22.82 -24.86
CA GLU A 109 22.33 -22.63 -23.82
C GLU A 109 22.42 -21.17 -23.35
N GLN A 110 22.34 -20.21 -24.29
CA GLN A 110 22.35 -18.78 -23.97
C GLN A 110 21.08 -18.38 -23.22
N LEU A 111 19.94 -18.95 -23.58
CA LEU A 111 18.67 -18.72 -22.88
C LEU A 111 18.72 -19.27 -21.45
N ALA A 112 19.29 -20.47 -21.26
CA ALA A 112 19.46 -21.06 -19.94
C ALA A 112 20.41 -20.23 -19.05
N ALA A 113 21.54 -19.79 -19.60
CA ALA A 113 22.48 -18.91 -18.91
C ALA A 113 21.82 -17.58 -18.52
N ARG A 114 21.04 -16.99 -19.44
CA ARG A 114 20.32 -15.73 -19.18
C ARG A 114 19.23 -15.88 -18.13
N LYS A 115 18.49 -16.99 -18.15
CA LYS A 115 17.50 -17.32 -17.11
C LYS A 115 18.15 -17.47 -15.75
N ALA A 116 19.30 -18.15 -15.68
CA ALA A 116 20.06 -18.31 -14.44
C ALA A 116 20.57 -16.96 -13.90
N GLU A 117 21.06 -16.08 -14.77
CA GLU A 117 21.50 -14.73 -14.40
C GLU A 117 20.35 -13.86 -13.87
N LEU A 118 19.20 -13.88 -14.54
CA LEU A 118 18.00 -13.14 -14.10
C LEU A 118 17.49 -13.66 -12.77
N LEU A 119 17.44 -14.98 -12.59
CA LEU A 119 17.06 -15.59 -11.32
C LEU A 119 18.04 -15.19 -10.20
N ALA A 120 19.35 -15.21 -10.45
CA ALA A 120 20.36 -14.80 -9.48
C ALA A 120 20.23 -13.31 -9.09
N ARG A 121 19.89 -12.44 -10.04
CA ARG A 121 19.62 -11.02 -9.76
C ARG A 121 18.34 -10.81 -8.94
N LEU A 122 17.32 -11.64 -9.15
CA LEU A 122 16.06 -11.58 -8.42
C LEU A 122 16.14 -12.18 -7.02
N THR A 123 17.02 -13.17 -6.81
CA THR A 123 17.25 -13.81 -5.50
C THR A 123 18.37 -13.16 -4.70
N ALA A 124 19.18 -12.29 -5.32
CA ALA A 124 20.12 -11.44 -4.60
C ALA A 124 19.33 -10.58 -3.60
N LYS A 125 19.61 -10.78 -2.31
CA LYS A 125 19.04 -10.00 -1.22
C LYS A 125 19.26 -8.51 -1.55
N PRO A 126 18.24 -7.65 -1.49
CA PRO A 126 18.47 -6.22 -1.65
C PRO A 126 19.54 -5.81 -0.64
N ALA A 127 20.58 -5.12 -1.09
CA ALA A 127 21.44 -4.37 -0.19
C ALA A 127 20.53 -3.51 0.69
N ASP A 128 20.85 -3.42 1.98
CA ASP A 128 20.00 -2.88 3.04
C ASP A 128 19.01 -1.81 2.59
N PRO A 129 17.77 -1.85 3.08
CA PRO A 129 16.80 -0.84 2.69
C PRO A 129 17.35 0.57 2.94
N PRO A 130 17.10 1.55 2.04
CA PRO A 130 17.57 2.93 2.19
C PRO A 130 16.77 3.71 3.25
N PHE A 131 16.22 3.05 4.25
CA PHE A 131 15.45 3.72 5.29
C PHE A 131 16.37 3.94 6.49
N GLU A 132 16.71 5.19 6.77
CA GLU A 132 17.13 5.59 8.12
C GLU A 132 16.08 5.07 9.10
N VAL A 133 16.50 4.20 10.02
CA VAL A 133 15.73 3.87 11.21
C VAL A 133 15.65 5.16 12.02
N ILE A 134 14.59 5.94 11.83
CA ILE A 134 14.29 7.05 12.72
C ILE A 134 13.91 6.41 14.06
N GLU A 135 14.86 6.38 14.99
CA GLU A 135 14.57 6.10 16.39
C GLU A 135 13.61 7.18 16.90
N VAL A 136 12.32 6.85 16.92
CA VAL A 136 11.32 7.71 17.54
C VAL A 136 11.55 7.62 19.05
N LYS A 137 12.32 8.58 19.60
CA LYS A 137 12.35 8.79 21.04
C LYS A 137 10.92 9.01 21.52
N ALA A 138 10.44 8.12 22.38
CA ALA A 138 9.18 8.28 23.07
C ALA A 138 9.13 9.68 23.69
N LEU A 139 8.12 10.47 23.29
CA LEU A 139 7.84 11.76 23.89
C LEU A 139 7.55 11.51 25.38
N PRO A 140 8.23 12.18 26.33
CA PRO A 140 7.90 12.02 27.74
C PRO A 140 6.46 12.48 27.99
N PRO A 141 5.72 11.82 28.89
CA PRO A 141 4.41 12.28 29.30
C PRO A 141 4.60 13.48 30.24
N GLY A 142 4.14 14.66 29.83
CA GLY A 142 4.11 15.84 30.68
C GLY A 142 3.89 17.11 29.88
N GLY A 143 3.08 18.08 30.30
CA GLY A 143 2.39 18.23 31.57
C GLY A 143 1.42 19.39 31.47
N GLU A 144 0.49 19.42 32.41
CA GLU A 144 -0.33 20.58 32.72
C GLU A 144 0.57 21.79 33.03
N GLU A 145 0.28 22.93 32.42
CA GLU A 145 0.33 24.27 33.02
C GLU A 145 -0.52 25.25 32.19
#